data_AF-A0A7F5R6M2-F1
#
_entry.id   AF-A0A7F5R6M2-F1
#
_cell.length_a   1.000
_cell.length_b   1.000
_cell.length_c   1.000
_cell.angle_alpha   90.00
_cell.angle_beta   90.00
_cell.angle_gamma   90.00
#
_symmetry.space_group_name_H-M   'P 1'
#
loop_
_entity.id
_entity.type
_entity.pdbx_description
1 polymer ?
#
loop_
_entity_poly.entity_id
_entity_poly.type
_entity_poly.pdbx_seq_one_letter_code
_entity_poly.pdbx_strand_id
1 'polypeptide(L)' 'MGSTSSKFKKYLQHGDEFAAMQIYQSSPELRKNLDPNLSYGENHNHNTALHYAAKHVFG' A
#
# COMPACT_ATOMS: atom_id res chain seq x y z
N MET A 1 15.23 5.10 -7.91
CA MET A 1 14.20 4.02 -8.02
C MET A 1 13.69 3.72 -6.61
N GLY A 2 12.38 3.75 -6.37
CA GLY A 2 11.81 3.55 -5.02
C GLY A 2 11.72 2.07 -4.60
N SER A 3 11.69 1.81 -3.29
CA SER A 3 11.55 0.46 -2.71
C SER A 3 10.23 -0.20 -3.09
N THR A 4 10.16 -1.54 -2.98
CA THR A 4 8.93 -2.32 -3.19
C THR A 4 7.77 -1.82 -2.33
N SER A 5 8.02 -1.49 -1.06
CA SER A 5 7.02 -0.91 -0.15
C SER A 5 6.54 0.47 -0.61
N SER A 6 7.44 1.29 -1.16
CA SER A 6 7.07 2.61 -1.70
C SER A 6 6.19 2.48 -2.95
N LYS A 7 6.49 1.52 -3.82
CA LYS A 7 5.65 1.22 -5.00
C LYS A 7 4.29 0.67 -4.60
N PHE A 8 4.25 -0.28 -3.67
CA PHE A 8 3.00 -0.85 -3.14
C PHE A 8 2.08 0.24 -2.59
N LYS A 9 2.60 1.12 -1.73
CA LYS A 9 1.86 2.28 -1.21
C LYS A 9 1.33 3.16 -2.33
N LYS A 10 2.15 3.45 -3.34
CA LYS A 10 1.74 4.27 -4.49
C LYS A 10 0.56 3.65 -5.22
N TYR A 11 0.58 2.34 -5.50
CA TYR A 11 -0.54 1.67 -6.14
C TYR A 11 -1.84 1.77 -5.31
N LEU A 12 -1.76 1.58 -3.99
CA LEU A 12 -2.92 1.78 -3.10
C LEU A 12 -3.45 3.22 -3.14
N GLN A 13 -2.56 4.21 -3.13
CA GLN A 13 -2.97 5.63 -3.20
C GLN A 13 -3.73 5.95 -4.49
N HIS A 14 -3.33 5.35 -5.60
CA HIS A 14 -3.94 5.54 -6.92
C HIS A 14 -5.13 4.62 -7.20
N GLY A 15 -5.42 3.63 -6.35
CA GLY A 15 -6.49 2.65 -6.57
C GLY A 15 -6.12 1.59 -7.61
N ASP A 16 -4.84 1.38 -7.89
CA ASP A 16 -4.36 0.35 -8.82
C ASP A 16 -4.23 -1.00 -8.11
N GLU A 17 -5.39 -1.60 -7.81
CA GLU A 17 -5.50 -2.80 -6.99
C GLU A 17 -4.76 -3.99 -7.61
N PHE A 18 -4.81 -4.14 -8.94
CA PHE A 18 -4.14 -5.22 -9.64
C PHE A 18 -2.61 -5.10 -9.51
N ALA A 19 -2.04 -3.91 -9.73
CA ALA A 19 -0.61 -3.71 -9.57
C ALA A 19 -0.16 -3.85 -8.10
N ALA A 20 -0.97 -3.38 -7.15
CA ALA A 20 -0.73 -3.58 -5.73
C ALA A 20 -0.71 -5.08 -5.36
N MET A 21 -1.69 -5.85 -5.86
CA MET A 21 -1.78 -7.29 -5.64
C MET A 21 -0.58 -8.03 -6.23
N GLN A 22 -0.17 -7.71 -7.45
CA GLN A 22 0.99 -8.33 -8.10
C GLN A 22 2.28 -8.11 -7.29
N ILE A 23 2.53 -6.88 -6.84
CA ILE A 23 3.70 -6.58 -6.00
C ILE A 23 3.64 -7.33 -4.66
N TYR A 24 2.46 -7.36 -4.02
CA TYR A 24 2.27 -8.05 -2.75
C TYR A 24 2.58 -9.55 -2.89
N GLN A 25 2.06 -10.21 -3.92
CA GLN A 25 2.31 -11.64 -4.16
C GLN A 25 3.78 -11.91 -4.50
N SER A 26 4.37 -11.09 -5.38
CA SER A 26 5.74 -11.27 -5.84
C SER A 26 6.82 -10.94 -4.79
N SER A 27 6.48 -10.30 -3.65
CA SER A 27 7.45 -9.89 -2.64
C SER A 27 7.19 -10.53 -1.28
N PRO A 28 7.89 -11.63 -0.94
CA PRO A 28 7.80 -12.27 0.38
C PRO A 28 8.18 -11.32 1.52
N GLU A 29 9.17 -10.46 1.30
CA GLU A 29 9.63 -9.47 2.28
C GLU A 29 8.54 -8.43 2.59
N LEU A 30 7.87 -7.91 1.56
CA LEU A 30 6.74 -7.01 1.76
C LEU A 30 5.64 -7.69 2.56
N ARG A 31 5.28 -8.94 2.23
CA ARG A 31 4.25 -9.69 2.96
C ARG A 31 4.60 -9.91 4.42
N LYS A 32 5.86 -10.19 4.72
CA LYS A 32 6.34 -10.40 6.09
C LYS A 32 6.32 -9.13 6.93
N ASN A 33 6.63 -7.98 6.32
CA ASN A 33 6.82 -6.72 7.02
C ASN A 33 5.64 -5.74 6.92
N LEU A 34 4.63 -6.04 6.08
CA LEU A 34 3.47 -5.16 5.92
C LEU A 34 2.55 -5.29 7.14
N ASP A 35 2.46 -4.22 7.91
CA ASP A 35 1.35 -3.98 8.83
C ASP A 35 0.34 -3.01 8.16
N PRO A 36 -0.87 -3.47 7.79
CA PRO A 36 -1.84 -2.64 7.10
C PRO A 36 -2.45 -1.53 7.98
N ASN A 37 -2.28 -1.60 9.30
CA ASN A 37 -2.74 -0.60 10.27
C ASN A 37 -1.62 0.36 10.71
N LEU A 38 -0.38 0.11 10.32
CA LEU A 38 0.72 1.02 10.63
C LEU A 38 0.61 2.30 9.78
N SER A 39 0.72 3.43 10.46
CA SER A 39 0.67 4.75 9.84
C SER A 39 1.87 5.00 8.94
N TYR A 40 1.65 5.57 7.75
CA TYR A 40 2.75 6.08 6.91
C TYR A 40 3.31 7.44 7.40
N GLY A 41 2.85 7.94 8.54
CA GLY A 41 3.32 9.17 9.18
C GLY A 41 2.58 10.43 8.73
N GLU A 42 2.97 11.58 9.31
CA GLU A 42 2.32 12.89 9.14
C GLU A 42 2.22 13.34 7.69
N ASN A 43 3.29 13.12 6.90
CA ASN A 43 3.33 13.44 5.45
C ASN A 43 2.27 12.70 4.62
N HIS A 44 1.57 11.72 5.21
CA HIS A 44 0.50 10.95 4.58
C HIS A 44 -0.84 11.13 5.31
N ASN A 45 -1.00 12.20 6.09
CA ASN A 45 -2.17 12.44 6.95
C ASN A 45 -2.45 11.26 7.90
N HIS A 46 -1.38 10.61 8.39
CA HIS A 46 -1.44 9.39 9.17
C HIS A 46 -2.16 8.19 8.52
N ASN A 47 -2.51 8.26 7.24
CA ASN A 47 -3.16 7.15 6.54
C ASN A 47 -2.30 5.88 6.58
N THR A 48 -2.98 4.76 6.70
CA THR A 48 -2.39 3.42 6.67
C THR A 48 -2.60 2.78 5.29
N ALA A 49 -2.03 1.59 5.07
CA ALA A 49 -2.32 0.84 3.84
C ALA A 49 -3.82 0.53 3.70
N LEU A 50 -4.48 0.19 4.83
CA LEU A 50 -5.91 -0.10 4.85
C LEU A 50 -6.77 1.11 4.49
N HIS A 51 -6.40 2.31 4.97
CA HIS A 51 -7.10 3.55 4.61
C HIS A 51 -7.06 3.79 3.10
N TYR A 52 -5.89 3.62 2.47
CA TYR A 52 -5.76 3.82 1.03
C TYR A 52 -6.51 2.76 0.23
N ALA A 53 -6.48 1.50 0.64
CA ALA A 53 -7.25 0.43 -0.01
C ALA A 53 -8.77 0.72 0.08
N ALA A 54 -9.26 1.06 1.28
CA ALA A 54 -10.69 1.29 1.50
C ALA A 54 -11.24 2.52 0.75
N LYS A 55 -10.39 3.51 0.44
CA LYS A 55 -10.80 4.73 -0.28
C LYS A 55 -11.38 4.44 -1.66
N HIS A 56 -10.96 3.35 -2.30
CA HIS A 56 -11.35 3.02 -3.68
C HIS A 56 -12.41 1.90 -3.78
N VAL A 57 -12.83 1.31 -2.64
CA VAL A 57 -13.79 0.18 -2.59
C VAL A 57 -15.21 0.55 -3.04
N PHE A 58 -15.55 1.84 -3.10
CA PHE A 58 -16.88 2.32 -3.50
C PHE A 58 -16.90 3.10 -4.83
N GLY A 59 -15.86 2.94 -5.67
CA GLY A 59 -15.74 3.56 -6.99
C GLY A 59 -16.26 2.68 -8.12
#